data_AF-A0A6I4IQJ9-F1
#
_entry.id   AF-A0A6I4IQJ9-F1
#
_cell.length_a   1.000
_cell.length_b   1.000
_cell.length_c   1.000
_cell.angle_alpha   90.00
_cell.angle_beta   90.00
_cell.angle_gamma   90.00
#
_symmetry.space_group_name_H-M   'P 1'
#
loop_
_entity.id
_entity.type
_entity.pdbx_description
1 polymer ?
#
loop_
_entity_poly.entity_id
_entity_poly.type
_entity_poly.pdbx_seq_one_letter_code
_entity_poly.pdbx_strand_id
1 'polypeptide(L)' 'MNFIDKLVEGLELKYIGKRFAGFNEEDPYVTFLGYDTPGWSYIWVKYKGRHIYTSITDVSL' A
#
# COMPACT_ATOMS: atom_id res chain seq x y z
N MET A 1 8.89 -13.48 11.11
CA MET A 1 7.55 -12.88 10.99
C MET A 1 7.51 -12.14 9.68
N ASN A 2 6.73 -12.62 8.70
CA ASN A 2 6.67 -11.98 7.40
C ASN A 2 5.83 -10.70 7.52
N PHE A 3 6.22 -9.66 6.77
CA PHE A 3 5.47 -8.39 6.68
C PHE A 3 3.99 -8.61 6.31
N ILE A 4 3.72 -9.63 5.49
CA ILE A 4 2.40 -10.07 5.03
C ILE A 4 1.47 -10.41 6.19
N ASP A 5 1.97 -11.05 7.25
CA ASP A 5 1.14 -11.47 8.39
C ASP A 5 0.62 -10.29 9.24
N LYS A 6 1.15 -9.08 9.01
CA LYS A 6 0.78 -7.87 9.75
C LYS A 6 -0.13 -6.93 8.96
N LEU A 7 -0.38 -7.18 7.67
CA LEU A 7 -1.24 -6.33 6.86
C LEU A 7 -2.72 -6.61 7.17
N VAL A 8 -3.38 -5.61 7.73
CA VAL A 8 -4.81 -5.63 8.09
C VAL A 8 -5.50 -4.50 7.35
N GLU A 9 -6.71 -4.73 6.84
CA GLU A 9 -7.52 -3.68 6.22
C GLU A 9 -7.64 -2.46 7.15
N GLY A 10 -7.40 -1.27 6.60
CA GLY A 10 -7.37 -0.02 7.38
C GLY A 10 -6.00 0.34 7.96
N LEU A 11 -4.98 -0.52 7.84
CA LEU A 11 -3.63 -0.24 8.31
C LEU A 11 -2.98 0.88 7.48
N GLU A 12 -2.38 1.86 8.14
CA GLU A 12 -1.57 2.87 7.47
C GLU A 12 -0.17 2.31 7.16
N LEU A 13 0.26 2.47 5.92
CA LEU A 13 1.55 2.04 5.40
C LEU A 13 2.25 3.24 4.77
N LYS A 14 3.57 3.25 4.85
CA LYS A 14 4.40 4.19 4.12
C LYS A 14 4.67 3.68 2.71
N TYR A 15 4.26 4.44 1.71
CA TYR A 15 4.56 4.17 0.31
C TYR A 15 6.03 4.50 0.01
N ILE A 16 6.79 3.50 -0.43
CA ILE A 16 8.21 3.61 -0.80
C ILE A 16 8.46 3.23 -2.28
N GLY A 17 7.39 2.90 -3.01
CA GLY A 17 7.47 2.52 -4.41
C GLY A 17 7.70 3.68 -5.36
N LYS A 18 7.51 3.39 -6.64
CA LYS A 18 7.67 4.37 -7.71
C LYS A 18 6.58 5.45 -7.61
N ARG A 19 6.98 6.72 -7.66
CA ARG A 19 6.05 7.86 -7.63
C ARG A 19 5.00 7.74 -8.74
N PHE A 20 3.74 7.97 -8.39
CA PHE A 20 2.61 8.01 -9.32
C PHE A 20 1.99 9.42 -9.39
N ALA A 21 1.11 9.64 -10.35
CA ALA A 21 0.52 10.95 -10.59
C ALA A 21 -0.29 11.45 -9.37
N GLY A 22 0.17 12.54 -8.77
CA GLY A 22 -0.44 13.14 -7.57
C GLY A 22 0.07 12.57 -6.24
N PHE A 23 1.10 11.73 -6.25
CA PHE A 23 1.80 11.30 -5.04
C PHE A 23 2.58 12.47 -4.43
N ASN A 24 2.39 12.73 -3.13
CA ASN A 24 3.19 13.70 -2.38
C ASN A 24 4.19 12.95 -1.50
N GLU A 25 5.47 13.24 -1.67
CA GLU A 25 6.54 12.63 -0.87
C GLU A 25 6.59 13.15 0.57
N GLU A 26 6.07 14.36 0.81
CA GLU A 26 5.95 14.91 2.16
C GLU A 26 4.86 14.19 2.98
N ASP A 27 3.93 13.53 2.29
CA ASP A 27 2.84 12.76 2.87
C ASP A 27 2.70 11.42 2.12
N PRO A 28 3.64 10.48 2.33
CA PRO A 28 3.72 9.22 1.60
C PRO A 28 2.86 8.12 2.24
N TYR A 29 1.88 8.45 3.09
CA TYR A 29 1.10 7.47 3.83
C TYR A 29 -0.13 7.02 3.03
N VAL A 30 -0.35 5.71 2.98
CA VAL A 30 -1.44 5.05 2.28
C VAL A 30 -2.17 4.10 3.22
N THR A 31 -3.47 3.94 3.05
CA THR A 31 -4.24 2.96 3.83
C THR A 31 -4.35 1.65 3.08
N PHE A 32 -3.92 0.55 3.68
CA PHE A 32 -4.10 -0.79 3.12
C PHE A 32 -5.59 -1.15 3.04
N LEU A 33 -6.03 -1.60 1.86
CA LEU A 33 -7.40 -2.02 1.62
C LEU A 33 -7.54 -3.53 1.48
N GLY A 34 -6.51 -4.22 1.02
CA GLY A 34 -6.58 -5.66 0.84
C GLY A 34 -5.70 -6.18 -0.28
N TYR A 35 -5.73 -7.51 -0.44
CA TYR A 35 -5.10 -8.19 -1.56
C TYR A 35 -6.08 -8.29 -2.72
N ASP A 36 -5.58 -8.12 -3.94
CA ASP A 36 -6.38 -8.34 -5.14
C ASP A 36 -6.66 -9.84 -5.37
N THR A 37 -5.63 -10.66 -5.21
CA THR A 37 -5.72 -12.13 -5.28
C THR A 37 -4.96 -12.74 -4.09
N PRO A 38 -5.54 -13.69 -3.34
CA PRO A 38 -4.87 -14.34 -2.23
C PRO A 38 -3.56 -15.01 -2.70
N GLY A 39 -2.43 -14.66 -2.06
CA GLY A 39 -1.11 -15.21 -2.39
C GLY A 39 -0.31 -14.45 -3.44
N TRP A 40 -0.82 -13.33 -3.97
CA TRP A 40 -0.07 -12.45 -4.87
C TRP A 40 0.61 -11.30 -4.13
N SER A 41 1.70 -10.80 -4.73
CA SER A 41 2.46 -9.66 -4.19
C SER A 41 1.77 -8.31 -4.40
N TYR A 42 0.60 -8.25 -5.05
CA TYR A 42 -0.08 -7.00 -5.32
C TYR A 42 -1.22 -6.74 -4.35
N ILE A 43 -1.34 -5.48 -3.96
CA ILE A 43 -2.26 -4.98 -2.94
C ILE A 43 -2.97 -3.72 -3.42
N TRP A 44 -4.15 -3.49 -2.88
CA TRP A 44 -4.88 -2.25 -3.02
C TRP A 44 -4.61 -1.37 -1.81
N VAL A 45 -4.27 -0.11 -2.09
CA VAL A 45 -4.08 0.92 -1.06
C VAL A 45 -4.90 2.17 -1.40
N LYS A 46 -5.29 2.92 -0.40
CA LYS A 46 -6.00 4.19 -0.53
C LYS A 46 -5.03 5.33 -0.27
N TYR A 47 -4.88 6.22 -1.24
CA TYR A 47 -4.11 7.45 -1.11
C TYR A 47 -5.00 8.65 -1.42
N LYS A 48 -5.22 9.55 -0.45
CA LYS A 48 -6.02 10.78 -0.63
C LYS A 48 -7.38 10.54 -1.31
N GLY A 49 -8.04 9.44 -0.97
CA GLY A 49 -9.35 9.07 -1.55
C GLY A 49 -9.29 8.31 -2.88
N ARG A 50 -8.11 8.05 -3.43
CA ARG A 50 -7.92 7.23 -4.64
C ARG A 50 -7.47 5.82 -4.30
N HIS A 51 -7.99 4.83 -5.01
CA HIS A 51 -7.51 3.46 -4.96
C HIS A 51 -6.30 3.30 -5.88
N ILE A 52 -5.19 2.88 -5.31
CA ILE A 52 -3.92 2.65 -5.99
C ILE A 52 -3.62 1.17 -5.92
N TYR A 53 -3.37 0.57 -7.08
CA TYR A 53 -2.90 -0.79 -7.20
C TYR A 53 -1.36 -0.77 -7.18
N THR A 54 -0.76 -1.47 -6.22
CA THR A 54 0.70 -1.45 -6.03
C THR A 54 1.23 -2.79 -5.53
N SER A 55 2.54 -3.00 -5.60
CA SER A 55 3.16 -4.17 -4.98
C SER A 55 3.29 -3.98 -3.47
N ILE A 56 3.22 -5.08 -2.72
CA ILE A 56 3.53 -5.17 -1.30
C ILE A 56 4.99 -4.77 -1.00
N THR A 57 5.87 -4.88 -1.99
CA THR A 57 7.27 -4.45 -1.90
C THR A 57 7.43 -2.93 -2.02
N ASP A 58 6.39 -2.23 -2.51
CA ASP A 58 6.37 -0.77 -2.68
C ASP A 58 5.81 -0.06 -1.45
N VAL A 59 5.56 -0.79 -0.37
CA VAL A 59 5.04 -0.27 0.90
C VAL A 59 5.85 -0.81 2.07
N SER A 60 5.94 -0.01 3.13
CA SER A 60 6.59 -0.36 4.40
C SER A 60 5.63 -0.06 5.55
N LEU A 61 5.79 -0.83 6.63
CA LEU A 61 5.31 -0.46 7.96
C LEU A 61 6.22 0.63 8.55
#